data_AF-A0A6J4VMF2-F1
#
_entry.id   AF-A0A6J4VMF2-F1
#
_cell.length_a   1.000
_cell.length_b   1.000
_cell.length_c   1.000
_cell.angle_alpha   90.00
_cell.angle_beta   90.00
_cell.angle_gamma   90.00
#
_symmetry.space_group_name_H-M   'P 1'
#
loop_
_entity.id
_entity.type
_entity.pdbx_description
1 polymer ?
#
loop_
_entity_poly.entity_id
_entity_poly.type
_entity_poly.pdbx_seq_one_letter_code
_entity_poly.pdbx_strand_id
1 'polypeptide(L)'
;MEFDPLDGNGSGHPPGPGSAHAHSADEWNEAVVRTVAHLAAQLTVAQIRLRALASDLDERGLVEPAAVASRVRALAEREAGATLRENLGEALAEVIDIEALERELVEYLAGG
;
A
#
# COMPACT_ATOMS: atom_id res chain seq x y z
N MET A 1 -56.88 32.55 -31.90
CA MET A 1 -57.25 31.28 -32.55
C MET A 1 -56.31 31.18 -33.74
N GLU A 2 -55.35 30.28 -33.81
CA GLU A 2 -55.35 28.90 -33.30
C GLU A 2 -53.90 28.51 -32.95
N PHE A 3 -53.72 28.08 -31.70
CA PHE A 3 -52.63 27.21 -31.28
C PHE A 3 -53.08 25.79 -31.64
N ASP A 4 -52.19 24.96 -32.18
CA ASP A 4 -52.21 23.54 -31.85
C ASP A 4 -50.77 23.01 -31.67
N PRO A 5 -50.42 22.51 -30.47
CA PRO A 5 -49.17 21.82 -30.17
C PRO A 5 -49.31 20.31 -30.46
N LEU A 6 -48.21 19.55 -30.35
CA LEU A 6 -48.11 18.12 -29.97
C LEU A 6 -46.63 17.74 -30.25
N ASP A 7 -45.76 17.84 -29.25
CA ASP A 7 -45.38 16.73 -28.36
C ASP A 7 -44.76 15.54 -29.09
N GLY A 8 -43.44 15.41 -28.94
CA GLY A 8 -42.65 14.36 -29.60
C GLY A 8 -41.29 14.12 -28.96
N ASN A 9 -41.27 13.95 -27.64
CA ASN A 9 -40.34 13.09 -26.92
C ASN A 9 -38.84 13.44 -26.96
N GLY A 10 -38.49 14.63 -26.49
CA GLY A 10 -37.18 14.86 -25.87
C GLY A 10 -37.21 14.34 -24.44
N SER A 11 -37.08 13.03 -24.22
CA SER A 11 -36.89 12.46 -22.89
C SER A 11 -35.50 12.83 -22.38
N GLY A 12 -35.35 14.10 -22.01
CA GLY A 12 -34.30 14.60 -21.13
C GLY A 12 -34.55 14.02 -19.75
N HIS A 13 -34.02 12.82 -19.54
CA HIS A 13 -33.84 12.30 -18.20
C HIS A 13 -32.97 13.31 -17.44
N PRO A 14 -33.42 13.89 -16.31
CA PRO A 14 -32.51 14.66 -15.48
C PRO A 14 -31.44 13.67 -14.99
N PRO A 15 -30.13 13.99 -15.10
CA PRO A 15 -29.12 13.16 -14.47
C PRO A 15 -29.41 13.18 -12.96
N GLY A 16 -29.79 12.02 -12.43
CA GLY A 16 -29.99 11.85 -11.00
C GLY A 16 -28.69 12.18 -10.25
N PRO A 17 -28.76 12.67 -9.00
CA PRO A 17 -27.60 13.16 -8.26
C PRO A 17 -26.66 12.05 -7.75
N GLY A 18 -26.70 10.84 -8.34
CA GLY A 18 -26.01 9.65 -7.84
C GLY A 18 -24.71 9.28 -8.59
N SER A 19 -24.40 9.90 -9.73
CA SER A 19 -23.32 9.40 -10.61
C SER A 19 -21.95 10.05 -10.39
N ALA A 20 -21.87 11.23 -9.77
CA ALA A 20 -20.60 11.95 -9.63
C ALA A 20 -19.69 11.39 -8.51
N HIS A 21 -20.28 10.77 -7.48
CA HIS A 21 -19.53 10.22 -6.35
C HIS A 21 -18.99 8.80 -6.58
N ALA A 22 -19.66 7.99 -7.41
CA ALA A 22 -19.20 6.64 -7.73
C ALA A 22 -17.90 6.66 -8.56
N HIS A 23 -17.81 7.54 -9.57
CA HIS A 23 -16.59 7.69 -10.38
C HIS A 23 -15.37 8.10 -9.54
N SER A 24 -15.56 9.01 -8.58
CA SER A 24 -14.45 9.44 -7.71
C SER A 24 -13.92 8.33 -6.79
N ALA A 25 -14.79 7.41 -6.35
CA ALA A 25 -14.40 6.30 -5.49
C ALA A 25 -13.69 5.20 -6.29
N ASP A 26 -14.16 4.91 -7.50
CA ASP A 26 -13.52 3.93 -8.39
C ASP A 26 -12.16 4.42 -8.90
N GLU A 27 -12.03 5.69 -9.26
CA GLU A 27 -10.75 6.30 -9.65
C GLU A 27 -9.75 6.32 -8.48
N TRP A 28 -10.21 6.62 -7.26
CA TRP A 28 -9.39 6.55 -6.06
C TRP A 28 -8.94 5.11 -5.77
N ASN A 29 -9.85 4.14 -5.87
CA ASN A 29 -9.53 2.73 -5.68
C ASN A 29 -8.52 2.23 -6.73
N GLU A 30 -8.68 2.62 -7.99
CA GLU A 30 -7.74 2.28 -9.06
C GLU A 30 -6.35 2.88 -8.79
N ALA A 31 -6.28 4.13 -8.31
CA ALA A 31 -5.03 4.78 -7.93
C ALA A 31 -4.35 4.07 -6.75
N VAL A 32 -5.11 3.65 -5.73
CA VAL A 32 -4.61 2.86 -4.60
C VAL A 32 -4.09 1.50 -5.07
N VAL A 33 -4.88 0.75 -5.86
CA VAL A 33 -4.47 -0.56 -6.39
C VAL A 33 -3.20 -0.45 -7.23
N ARG A 34 -3.11 0.56 -8.09
CA ARG A 34 -1.90 0.81 -8.90
C ARG A 34 -0.69 1.12 -8.02
N THR A 35 -0.89 1.91 -6.96
CA THR A 35 0.17 2.25 -6.00
C THR A 35 0.62 1.02 -5.22
N VAL A 36 -0.31 0.23 -4.69
CA VAL A 36 -0.02 -1.03 -3.99
C VAL A 36 0.71 -2.02 -4.91
N ALA A 37 0.27 -2.16 -6.17
CA ALA A 37 0.96 -3.01 -7.14
C ALA A 37 2.40 -2.52 -7.40
N HIS A 38 2.59 -1.20 -7.50
CA HIS A 38 3.92 -0.62 -7.68
C HIS A 38 4.82 -0.86 -6.45
N LEU A 39 4.30 -0.65 -5.24
CA LEU A 39 5.00 -0.92 -3.99
C LEU A 39 5.35 -2.40 -3.86
N ALA A 40 4.42 -3.31 -4.20
CA ALA A 40 4.66 -4.75 -4.20
C ALA A 40 5.78 -5.13 -5.18
N ALA A 41 5.81 -4.52 -6.37
CA ALA A 41 6.88 -4.73 -7.34
C ALA A 41 8.23 -4.23 -6.82
N GLN A 42 8.28 -3.03 -6.23
CA GLN A 42 9.50 -2.48 -5.64
C GLN A 42 10.02 -3.36 -4.50
N LEU A 43 9.13 -3.79 -3.60
CA LEU A 43 9.45 -4.70 -2.50
C LEU A 43 9.97 -6.04 -3.02
N THR A 44 9.35 -6.60 -4.04
CA THR A 44 9.79 -7.86 -4.67
C THR A 44 11.22 -7.74 -5.21
N VAL A 45 11.53 -6.64 -5.91
CA VAL A 45 12.89 -6.38 -6.42
C VAL A 45 13.90 -6.24 -5.27
N ALA A 46 13.54 -5.51 -4.20
CA ALA A 46 14.39 -5.36 -3.03
C ALA A 46 14.67 -6.71 -2.34
N GLN A 47 13.64 -7.54 -2.16
CA GLN A 47 13.76 -8.88 -1.58
C GLN A 47 14.68 -9.79 -2.40
N ILE A 48 14.57 -9.77 -3.74
CA ILE A 48 15.46 -10.54 -4.62
C ILE A 48 16.91 -10.10 -4.45
N ARG A 49 17.18 -8.79 -4.43
CA ARG A 49 18.53 -8.24 -4.25
C ARG A 49 19.13 -8.60 -2.90
N LEU A 50 18.35 -8.48 -1.82
CA LEU A 50 18.78 -8.84 -0.48
C LEU A 50 19.08 -10.33 -0.36
N ARG A 51 18.26 -11.20 -0.97
CA ARG A 51 18.50 -12.65 -0.98
C ARG A 51 19.79 -12.99 -1.73
N ALA A 52 20.02 -12.39 -2.90
CA ALA A 52 21.25 -12.60 -3.66
C ALA A 52 22.49 -12.15 -2.86
N LEU A 53 22.43 -11.00 -2.19
CA LEU A 53 23.51 -10.52 -1.34
C LEU A 53 23.76 -11.44 -0.14
N ALA A 54 22.70 -11.85 0.56
CA ALA A 54 22.82 -12.75 1.70
C ALA A 54 23.47 -14.08 1.30
N SER A 55 23.07 -14.66 0.16
CA SER A 55 23.68 -15.87 -0.39
C SER A 55 25.18 -15.69 -0.69
N ASP A 56 25.57 -14.60 -1.37
CA ASP A 56 26.99 -14.35 -1.68
C ASP A 56 27.85 -14.14 -0.40
N LEU A 57 27.30 -13.50 0.63
CA LEU A 57 28.01 -13.30 1.90
C LEU A 57 28.15 -14.60 2.70
N ASP A 58 27.11 -15.45 2.70
CA ASP A 58 27.09 -16.75 3.39
C ASP A 58 28.04 -17.74 2.71
N GLU A 59 28.03 -17.84 1.38
CA GLU A 59 28.94 -18.68 0.60
C GLU A 59 30.41 -18.35 0.84
N ARG A 60 30.72 -17.08 1.13
CA ARG A 60 32.07 -16.61 1.45
C ARG A 60 32.42 -16.72 2.93
N GLY A 61 31.50 -17.18 3.78
CA GLY A 61 31.68 -17.28 5.23
C GLY A 61 31.91 -15.93 5.91
N LEU A 62 31.39 -14.83 5.33
CA LEU A 62 31.61 -13.47 5.83
C LEU A 62 30.60 -13.04 6.90
N VAL A 63 29.51 -13.79 7.05
CA VAL A 63 28.41 -13.49 7.97
C VAL A 63 27.96 -14.76 8.68
N GLU A 64 27.53 -14.60 9.94
CA GLU A 64 26.85 -15.64 10.70
C GLU A 64 25.34 -15.38 10.59
N PRO A 65 24.54 -16.28 9.99
CA PRO A 65 23.10 -16.08 9.79
C PRO A 65 22.35 -15.73 11.07
N ALA A 66 22.69 -16.38 12.20
CA ALA A 66 22.08 -16.08 13.49
C ALA A 66 22.37 -14.65 13.99
N ALA A 67 23.59 -14.14 13.74
CA ALA A 67 23.96 -12.79 14.10
C ALA A 67 23.21 -11.75 13.25
N VAL A 68 23.02 -12.03 11.95
CA VAL A 68 22.21 -11.18 11.06
C VAL A 68 20.75 -11.15 11.53
N ALA A 69 20.15 -12.31 11.83
CA ALA A 69 18.77 -12.36 12.32
C ALA A 69 18.58 -11.57 13.63
N SER A 70 19.52 -11.71 14.57
CA SER A 70 19.52 -10.92 15.81
C SER A 70 19.64 -9.42 15.53
N ARG A 71 20.48 -9.02 14.58
CA ARG A 71 20.65 -7.62 14.17
C ARG A 71 19.38 -7.05 13.54
N VAL A 72 18.71 -7.80 12.68
CA VAL A 72 17.45 -7.38 12.05
C VAL A 72 16.37 -7.14 13.11
N ARG A 73 16.25 -8.04 14.10
CA ARG A 73 15.31 -7.86 15.21
C ARG A 73 15.59 -6.59 16.02
N ALA A 74 16.84 -6.39 16.41
CA ALA A 74 17.25 -5.21 17.18
C ALA A 74 17.03 -3.89 16.41
N LEU A 75 17.12 -3.92 15.07
CA LEU A 75 16.77 -2.78 14.23
C LEU A 75 15.26 -2.57 14.20
N ALA A 76 14.48 -3.62 14.01
CA ALA A 76 13.02 -3.53 14.01
C ALA A 76 12.48 -2.96 15.33
N GLU A 77 12.95 -3.46 16.47
CA GLU A 77 12.55 -2.96 17.80
C GLU A 77 12.85 -1.47 18.02
N ARG A 78 13.89 -0.94 17.37
CA ARG A 78 14.32 0.46 17.54
C ARG A 78 13.71 1.41 16.51
N GLU A 79 13.51 0.93 15.29
CA GLU A 79 13.35 1.79 14.12
C GLU A 79 12.09 1.45 13.31
N ALA A 80 11.37 0.35 13.58
CA ALA A 80 10.21 -0.06 12.78
C ALA A 80 9.12 1.01 12.73
N GLY A 81 8.67 1.52 13.88
CA GLY A 81 7.61 2.54 13.91
C GLY A 81 8.01 3.84 13.21
N ALA A 82 9.25 4.29 13.35
CA ALA A 82 9.76 5.48 12.67
C ALA A 82 9.82 5.25 11.15
N THR A 83 10.39 4.12 10.73
CA THR A 83 10.52 3.72 9.32
C THR A 83 9.16 3.54 8.65
N LEU A 84 8.17 2.99 9.34
CA LEU A 84 6.81 2.83 8.83
C LEU A 84 6.17 4.19 8.56
N ARG A 85 6.27 5.15 9.48
CA ARG A 85 5.71 6.50 9.29
C ARG A 85 6.39 7.25 8.15
N GLU A 86 7.71 7.16 8.06
CA GLU A 86 8.48 7.79 6.98
C GLU A 86 8.11 7.23 5.60
N ASN A 87 7.96 5.91 5.49
CA ASN A 87 7.65 5.26 4.20
C ASN A 87 6.19 5.40 3.77
N LEU A 88 5.25 5.38 4.72
CA LEU A 88 3.82 5.48 4.44
C LEU A 88 3.39 6.94 4.21
N GLY A 89 4.09 7.90 4.82
CA GLY A 89 3.72 9.31 4.79
C GLY A 89 2.47 9.60 5.62
N GLU A 90 2.16 10.89 5.81
CA GLU A 90 1.04 11.33 6.68
C GLU A 90 -0.31 10.73 6.26
N ALA A 91 -0.61 10.71 4.96
CA ALA A 91 -1.91 10.28 4.45
C ALA A 91 -2.25 8.81 4.76
N LEU A 92 -1.27 7.91 4.75
CA LEU A 92 -1.49 6.50 5.10
C LEU A 92 -1.32 6.25 6.61
N ALA A 93 -0.47 7.03 7.28
CA ALA A 93 -0.29 6.94 8.73
C ALA A 93 -1.55 7.34 9.53
N GLU A 94 -2.45 8.15 8.95
CA GLU A 94 -3.74 8.50 9.56
C GLU A 94 -4.78 7.38 9.50
N VAL A 95 -4.65 6.45 8.55
CA VAL A 95 -5.66 5.40 8.28
C VAL A 95 -5.21 4.03 8.78
N ILE A 96 -3.90 3.82 8.90
CA ILE A 96 -3.29 2.56 9.35
C ILE A 96 -2.91 2.68 10.82
N ASP A 97 -3.26 1.68 11.62
CA ASP A 97 -2.73 1.56 12.99
C ASP A 97 -1.25 1.15 12.92
N ILE A 98 -0.37 2.16 12.85
CA ILE A 98 1.08 1.99 12.75
C ILE A 98 1.64 1.26 13.97
N GLU A 99 1.07 1.48 15.16
CA GLU A 99 1.56 0.85 16.39
C GLU A 99 1.22 -0.64 16.42
N ALA A 100 0.04 -1.02 15.93
CA ALA A 100 -0.31 -2.42 15.73
C ALA A 100 0.61 -3.08 14.70
N LEU A 101 0.83 -2.43 13.55
CA LEU A 101 1.68 -2.95 12.49
C LEU A 101 3.15 -3.09 12.93
N GLU A 102 3.66 -2.15 13.73
CA GLU A 102 4.99 -2.23 14.34
C GLU A 102 5.11 -3.45 15.26
N ARG A 103 4.13 -3.69 16.13
CA ARG A 103 4.12 -4.86 17.03
C ARG A 103 4.08 -6.16 16.25
N GLU A 104 3.21 -6.26 15.25
CA GLU A 104 3.12 -7.44 14.38
C GLU A 104 4.43 -7.72 13.65
N LEU A 105 5.11 -6.68 13.16
CA LEU A 105 6.40 -6.80 12.49
C LEU A 105 7.50 -7.31 13.43
N VAL A 106 7.58 -6.73 14.64
CA VAL A 106 8.56 -7.15 15.66
C VAL A 106 8.30 -8.60 16.09
N GLU A 107 7.04 -8.97 16.32
CA GLU A 107 6.65 -10.33 16.70
C GLU A 107 6.98 -11.35 15.60
N TYR A 108 6.67 -11.02 14.35
CA TYR A 108 7.03 -11.86 13.20
C TYR A 108 8.55 -12.12 13.13
N LEU A 109 9.37 -11.09 13.34
CA LEU A 109 10.84 -11.20 13.36
C LEU A 109 11.38 -11.86 14.65
N ALA A 110 10.56 -11.98 15.70
CA ALA A 110 10.91 -12.66 16.94
C ALA A 110 10.89 -14.19 16.80
N GLY A 111 10.19 -14.73 15.80
CA GLY A 111 10.15 -16.15 15.47
C GLY A 111 8.76 -16.76 15.58
N GLY A 112 7.86 -16.37 14.67
CA GLY A 112 6.69 -17.19 14.37
C GLY A 112 7.06 -18.62 13.97
#